data_AF-S4NWU7-F1
#
_entry.id   AF-S4NWU7-F1
#
_cell.length_a   1.000
_cell.length_b   1.000
_cell.length_c   1.000
_cell.angle_alpha   90.00
_cell.angle_beta   90.00
_cell.angle_gamma   90.00
#
_symmetry.space_group_name_H-M   'P 1'
#
loop_
_entity.id
_entity.type
_entity.pdbx_description
1 polymer ?
#
loop_
_entity_poly.entity_id
_entity_poly.type
_entity_poly.pdbx_seq_one_letter_code
_entity_poly.pdbx_strand_id
1 'polypeptide(L)'
;SVWENILELQDQFCAYDDYNWDYSLLHLSQNRPGKEKFKVILCKGPRVFHIGECGFHHKKSNCNASTVISKVQKLLQDAKTYFYPSRVTATISAGGAKHNKKLTKGNGGWGDLRDQE
;
A
#
# COMPACT_ATOMS: atom_id res chain seq x y z
N SER A 1 10.21 7.00 16.08
CA SER A 1 10.19 6.84 14.61
C SER A 1 8.84 6.23 14.15
N VAL A 2 8.53 6.15 12.84
CA VAL A 2 7.29 5.45 12.36
C VAL A 2 7.34 3.97 12.70
N TRP A 3 8.52 3.36 12.58
CA TRP A 3 8.75 1.96 12.90
C TRP A 3 8.42 1.64 14.37
N GLU A 4 8.94 2.43 15.32
CA GLU A 4 8.58 2.29 16.74
C GLU A 4 7.08 2.42 16.99
N ASN A 5 6.40 3.36 16.30
CA ASN A 5 4.94 3.51 16.45
C ASN A 5 4.15 2.30 15.94
N ILE A 6 4.70 1.53 15.00
CA ILE A 6 4.09 0.28 14.52
C ILE A 6 4.36 -0.82 15.54
N LEU A 7 5.60 -0.95 16.01
CA LEU A 7 5.99 -1.95 17.00
C LEU A 7 5.27 -1.80 18.35
N GLU A 8 5.02 -0.56 18.80
CA GLU A 8 4.18 -0.28 19.98
C GLU A 8 2.77 -0.87 19.88
N LEU A 9 2.29 -1.16 18.67
CA LEU A 9 0.97 -1.68 18.37
C LEU A 9 1.02 -3.09 17.74
N GLN A 10 2.14 -3.81 17.92
CA GLN A 10 2.33 -5.15 17.34
C GLN A 10 1.21 -6.12 17.74
N ASP A 11 0.72 -6.08 18.99
CA ASP A 11 -0.35 -6.97 19.44
C ASP A 11 -1.65 -6.73 18.65
N GLN A 12 -1.94 -5.47 18.29
CA GLN A 12 -3.08 -5.14 17.44
C GLN A 12 -2.89 -5.56 15.99
N PHE A 13 -1.63 -5.60 15.52
CA PHE A 13 -1.29 -6.07 14.19
C PHE A 13 -1.45 -7.59 14.09
N CYS A 14 -0.87 -8.32 15.04
CA CYS A 14 -0.87 -9.78 15.07
C CYS A 14 -2.26 -10.37 15.37
N ALA A 15 -3.09 -9.70 16.20
CA ALA A 15 -4.42 -10.19 16.55
C ALA A 15 -5.53 -9.87 15.52
N TYR A 16 -5.23 -9.06 14.50
CA TYR A 16 -6.23 -8.70 13.49
C TYR A 16 -6.41 -9.85 12.50
N ASP A 17 -7.64 -10.35 12.37
CA ASP A 17 -7.98 -11.47 11.47
C ASP A 17 -7.95 -11.05 9.98
N ASP A 18 -6.75 -10.78 9.47
CA ASP A 18 -6.45 -10.48 8.08
C ASP A 18 -5.02 -10.91 7.73
N TYR A 19 -4.89 -11.91 6.86
CA TYR A 19 -3.58 -12.39 6.42
C TYR A 19 -2.81 -11.38 5.54
N ASN A 20 -3.45 -10.30 5.10
CA ASN A 20 -2.84 -9.28 4.26
C ASN A 20 -2.20 -8.20 5.14
N TRP A 21 -0.87 -8.18 5.18
CA TRP A 21 -0.09 -7.25 6.02
C TRP A 21 -0.44 -5.77 5.78
N ASP A 22 -0.82 -5.38 4.56
CA ASP A 22 -1.16 -4.02 4.19
C ASP A 22 -2.55 -3.60 4.72
N TYR A 23 -3.51 -4.52 4.73
CA TYR A 23 -4.80 -4.32 5.41
C TYR A 23 -4.62 -4.26 6.93
N SER A 24 -3.76 -5.10 7.51
CA SER A 24 -3.42 -5.05 8.93
C SER A 24 -2.72 -3.74 9.32
N LEU A 25 -1.83 -3.19 8.48
CA LEU A 25 -1.25 -1.86 8.67
C LEU A 25 -2.28 -0.74 8.51
N LEU A 26 -3.23 -0.86 7.58
CA LEU A 26 -4.33 0.10 7.44
C LEU A 26 -5.23 0.07 8.68
N HIS A 27 -5.56 -1.12 9.20
CA HIS A 27 -6.30 -1.29 10.45
C HIS A 27 -5.56 -0.62 11.62
N LEU A 28 -4.28 -0.93 11.79
CA LEU A 28 -3.43 -0.32 12.82
C LEU A 28 -3.42 1.20 12.69
N SER A 29 -3.23 1.75 11.48
CA SER A 29 -3.27 3.19 11.20
C SER A 29 -4.59 3.85 11.58
N GLN A 30 -5.72 3.16 11.38
CA GLN A 30 -7.05 3.67 11.69
C GLN A 30 -7.42 3.60 13.18
N ASN A 31 -6.72 2.77 13.98
CA ASN A 31 -7.08 2.47 15.37
C ASN A 31 -5.96 2.82 16.38
N ARG A 32 -5.11 3.80 16.07
CA ARG A 32 -4.02 4.23 16.94
C ARG A 32 -4.56 4.99 18.17
N PRO A 33 -4.30 4.55 19.41
CA PRO A 33 -4.76 5.27 20.60
C PRO A 33 -4.10 6.65 20.73
N GLY A 34 -4.91 7.71 20.84
CA GLY A 34 -4.43 9.08 21.09
C GLY A 34 -3.55 9.68 19.97
N LYS A 35 -3.48 9.04 18.80
CA LYS A 35 -2.62 9.45 17.68
C LYS A 35 -3.44 9.57 16.39
N GLU A 36 -3.09 10.52 15.52
CA GLU A 36 -3.68 10.60 14.19
C GLU A 36 -3.29 9.40 13.31
N LYS A 37 -4.04 9.17 12.22
CA LYS A 37 -3.67 8.19 11.20
C LYS A 37 -2.30 8.49 10.59
N PHE A 38 -1.60 7.48 10.10
CA PHE A 38 -0.37 7.72 9.35
C PHE A 38 -0.64 8.60 8.13
N LYS A 39 0.23 9.59 7.93
CA LYS A 39 0.23 10.47 6.76
C LYS A 39 1.31 10.01 5.80
N VAL A 40 0.97 9.94 4.52
CA VAL A 40 1.89 9.51 3.46
C VAL A 40 2.17 10.68 2.54
N ILE A 41 3.44 10.88 2.22
CA ILE A 41 3.86 11.75 1.12
C ILE A 41 4.05 10.85 -0.10
N LEU A 42 3.29 11.10 -1.16
CA LEU A 42 3.34 10.32 -2.39
C LEU A 42 3.70 11.21 -3.58
N CYS A 43 4.40 10.64 -4.55
CA CYS A 43 4.71 11.32 -5.79
C CYS A 43 3.51 11.27 -6.75
N LYS A 44 3.15 12.41 -7.37
CA LYS A 44 2.07 12.45 -8.38
C LYS A 44 2.32 11.53 -9.58
N GLY A 45 3.59 11.39 -9.98
CA GLY A 45 4.02 10.35 -10.92
C GLY A 45 4.54 9.13 -10.15
N PRO A 46 4.15 7.90 -10.47
CA PRO A 46 4.72 6.72 -9.83
C PRO A 46 6.21 6.57 -10.16
N ARG A 47 7.01 6.14 -9.17
CA ARG A 47 8.43 5.76 -9.34
C ARG A 47 8.64 4.24 -9.22
N VAL A 48 7.60 3.54 -8.79
CA VAL A 48 7.54 2.08 -8.65
C VAL A 48 6.30 1.61 -9.39
N PHE A 49 6.42 0.53 -10.15
CA PHE A 49 5.35 -0.05 -10.95
C PHE A 49 5.15 -1.51 -10.55
N HIS A 50 3.91 -1.91 -10.35
CA HIS A 50 3.56 -3.31 -10.14
C HIS A 50 3.53 -4.03 -11.49
N ILE A 51 4.42 -5.01 -11.68
CA ILE A 51 4.53 -5.80 -12.92
C ILE A 51 3.84 -7.18 -12.85
N GLY A 52 3.26 -7.52 -11.69
CA GLY A 52 2.51 -8.76 -11.52
C GLY A 52 1.23 -8.74 -12.34
N GLU A 53 1.08 -9.72 -13.23
CA GLU A 53 -0.11 -9.89 -14.09
C GLU A 53 -0.89 -11.18 -13.78
N CYS A 54 -0.26 -12.09 -13.03
CA CYS A 54 -0.82 -13.35 -12.54
C CYS A 54 -0.92 -13.34 -11.02
N GLY A 55 -1.97 -13.95 -10.49
CA GLY A 55 -2.15 -14.14 -9.06
C GLY A 55 -3.62 -14.28 -8.69
N PHE A 56 -3.88 -14.51 -7.40
CA PHE A 56 -5.22 -14.71 -6.86
C PHE A 56 -6.21 -13.56 -7.21
N HIS A 57 -5.69 -12.34 -7.39
CA HIS A 57 -6.50 -11.15 -7.72
C HIS A 57 -6.52 -10.79 -9.22
N HIS A 58 -5.77 -11.49 -10.08
CA HIS A 58 -5.71 -11.21 -11.52
C HIS A 58 -6.41 -12.30 -12.32
N LYS A 59 -7.52 -11.95 -12.97
CA LYS A 59 -8.36 -12.86 -13.77
C LYS A 59 -7.85 -13.13 -15.20
N LYS A 60 -6.62 -12.74 -15.53
CA LYS A 60 -6.10 -12.85 -16.90
C LYS A 60 -5.49 -14.24 -17.12
N SER A 61 -5.89 -14.92 -18.20
CA SER A 61 -5.34 -16.23 -18.58
C SER A 61 -3.92 -16.12 -19.16
N ASN A 62 -3.60 -15.00 -19.82
CA ASN A 62 -2.31 -14.78 -20.47
C ASN A 62 -1.41 -13.91 -19.60
N CYS A 63 -0.57 -14.57 -18.81
CA CYS A 63 0.27 -13.96 -17.79
C CYS A 63 1.68 -13.65 -18.34
N ASN A 64 1.76 -12.77 -19.33
CA ASN A 64 3.05 -12.40 -19.93
C ASN A 64 3.60 -11.11 -19.29
N ALA A 65 4.52 -11.27 -18.32
CA ALA A 65 5.21 -10.16 -17.66
C ALA A 65 5.91 -9.23 -18.67
N SER A 66 6.41 -9.77 -19.78
CA SER A 66 7.09 -9.00 -20.83
C SER A 66 6.19 -7.93 -21.43
N THR A 67 4.87 -8.17 -21.53
CA THR A 67 3.92 -7.19 -22.06
C THR A 67 3.81 -5.96 -21.15
N VAL A 68 3.80 -6.15 -19.83
CA VAL A 68 3.76 -5.03 -18.87
C VAL A 68 5.08 -4.32 -18.83
N ILE A 69 6.19 -5.06 -18.84
CA ILE A 69 7.53 -4.47 -18.89
C ILE A 69 7.67 -3.56 -20.11
N SER A 70 7.28 -4.02 -21.30
CA SER A 70 7.32 -3.19 -22.52
C SER A 70 6.45 -1.93 -22.42
N LYS A 71 5.27 -2.03 -21.80
CA LYS A 71 4.40 -0.86 -21.57
C LYS A 71 5.03 0.14 -20.60
N VAL A 72 5.58 -0.35 -19.49
CA VAL A 72 6.27 0.50 -18.50
C VAL A 72 7.49 1.14 -19.14
N GLN A 73 8.30 0.40 -19.89
CA GLN A 73 9.46 0.94 -20.60
C GLN A 73 9.05 2.05 -21.58
N LYS A 74 8.01 1.83 -22.39
CA LYS A 74 7.50 2.87 -23.30
C LYS A 74 7.05 4.11 -22.53
N LEU A 75 6.25 3.95 -21.48
CA LEU A 75 5.81 5.05 -20.62
C LEU A 75 7.00 5.84 -20.04
N LEU A 76 8.04 5.14 -19.59
CA LEU A 76 9.24 5.77 -19.03
C LEU A 76 10.04 6.53 -20.10
N GLN A 77 10.12 6.00 -21.33
CA GLN A 77 10.77 6.71 -22.43
C GLN A 77 10.01 7.98 -22.81
N ASP A 78 8.68 7.90 -22.92
CA ASP A 78 7.83 9.04 -23.24
C ASP A 78 7.90 10.12 -22.14
N ALA A 79 8.07 9.72 -20.89
CA ALA A 79 8.16 10.61 -19.73
C ALA A 79 9.59 11.08 -19.39
N LYS A 80 10.61 10.66 -20.14
CA LYS A 80 12.04 10.84 -19.79
C LYS A 80 12.43 12.28 -19.51
N THR A 81 11.84 13.24 -20.24
CA THR A 81 12.09 14.69 -20.07
C THR A 81 11.63 15.23 -18.72
N TYR A 82 10.73 14.53 -18.03
CA TYR A 82 10.19 14.91 -16.72
C TYR A 82 10.92 14.22 -15.55
N PHE A 83 11.95 13.42 -15.82
CA PHE A 83 12.72 12.75 -14.77
C PHE A 83 13.71 13.71 -14.10
N TYR A 84 14.10 13.37 -12.87
CA TYR A 84 15.08 14.11 -12.07
C TYR A 84 14.75 15.62 -11.92
N PRO A 85 13.53 15.97 -11.47
CA PRO A 85 13.18 17.37 -11.26
C PRO A 85 14.13 17.98 -10.22
N SER A 86 14.66 19.17 -10.52
CA SER A 86 15.54 19.91 -9.61
C SER A 86 14.83 20.39 -8.34
N ARG A 87 13.50 20.45 -8.35
CA ARG A 87 12.67 20.81 -7.22
C ARG A 87 11.38 20.00 -7.19
N VAL A 88 10.96 19.62 -5.98
CA VAL A 88 9.65 19.02 -5.71
C VAL A 88 8.88 19.91 -4.74
N THR A 89 7.56 19.99 -4.94
CA THR A 89 6.65 20.74 -4.06
C THR A 89 5.58 19.79 -3.54
N ALA A 90 5.38 19.77 -2.22
CA ALA A 90 4.31 19.01 -1.61
C ALA A 90 3.04 19.86 -1.51
N THR A 91 1.91 19.33 -1.93
CA THR A 91 0.59 19.93 -1.71
C THR A 91 -0.28 18.96 -0.89
N ILE A 92 -1.05 19.52 0.04
CA ILE A 92 -1.98 18.72 0.84
C ILE A 92 -3.18 18.38 -0.05
N SER A 93 -3.33 17.11 -0.39
CA SER A 93 -4.47 16.63 -1.17
C SER A 93 -5.58 16.18 -0.23
N ALA A 94 -6.72 16.88 -0.23
CA ALA A 94 -7.91 16.48 0.53
C ALA A 94 -8.57 15.17 0.02
N GLY A 95 -8.18 14.71 -1.18
CA GLY A 95 -8.81 13.58 -1.89
C GLY A 95 -8.46 12.19 -1.37
N GLY A 96 -7.33 12.00 -0.67
CA GLY A 96 -6.91 10.66 -0.19
C GLY A 96 -7.79 10.10 0.94
N ALA A 97 -8.48 10.97 1.68
CA ALA A 97 -9.33 10.57 2.80
C ALA A 97 -10.71 10.03 2.39
N LYS A 98 -11.20 10.35 1.18
CA LYS A 98 -12.56 9.97 0.74
C LYS A 98 -12.71 8.47 0.44
N HIS A 99 -11.61 7.75 0.22
CA HIS A 99 -11.62 6.31 -0.09
C HIS A 99 -11.22 5.40 1.07
N ASN A 100 -10.80 5.97 2.22
CA ASN A 100 -10.49 5.16 3.40
C ASN A 100 -11.79 4.89 4.18
N LYS A 101 -12.64 4.01 3.63
CA LYS A 101 -13.72 3.39 4.41
C LYS A 101 -13.09 2.84 5.70
N LYS A 102 -13.76 3.08 6.82
CA LYS A 102 -13.37 2.46 8.08
C LYS A 102 -13.40 0.95 7.87
N LEU A 103 -12.28 0.28 8.14
CA LEU A 103 -12.25 -1.18 8.10
C LEU A 103 -13.12 -1.68 9.25
N THR A 104 -14.22 -2.35 8.92
CA THR A 104 -15.14 -2.95 9.91
C THR A 104 -14.78 -4.39 10.23
N LYS A 105 -14.10 -5.08 9.29
CA LYS A 105 -13.66 -6.47 9.43
C LYS A 105 -12.48 -6.72 8.48
N GLY A 106 -11.55 -7.60 8.88
CA GLY A 106 -10.48 -8.09 8.02
C GLY A 106 -10.96 -9.12 7.01
N ASN A 107 -10.09 -9.48 6.06
CA ASN A 107 -10.35 -10.49 5.03
C ASN A 107 -10.36 -11.94 5.57
N GLY A 108 -10.03 -12.15 6.85
CA GLY A 108 -9.91 -13.47 7.46
C GLY A 108 -8.54 -14.10 7.24
N GLY A 109 -8.43 -15.40 7.53
CA GLY A 109 -7.23 -16.19 7.25
C GLY A 109 -6.08 -15.99 8.25
N TRP A 110 -6.31 -15.30 9.37
CA TRP A 110 -5.32 -15.06 10.43
C TRP A 110 -5.90 -15.34 11.83
N GLY A 111 -6.96 -16.15 11.89
CA GLY A 111 -7.66 -16.50 13.13
C GLY A 111 -7.02 -17.65 13.93
N ASP A 112 -5.97 -18.29 13.40
CA ASP A 112 -5.25 -19.33 14.13
C ASP A 112 -4.31 -18.68 15.15
N LEU A 113 -4.42 -19.06 16.42
CA LEU A 113 -3.64 -18.45 17.50
C LEU A 113 -2.14 -18.61 17.31
N ARG A 114 -1.69 -19.67 16.61
CA ARG A 114 -0.27 -19.91 16.33
C ARG A 114 0.33 -18.88 15.37
N ASP A 115 -0.50 -18.24 14.54
CA ASP A 115 -0.06 -17.14 13.67
C ASP A 115 0.02 -15.80 14.43
N GLN A 116 -0.55 -15.73 15.63
CA GLN A 116 -0.62 -14.51 16.46
C GLN A 116 0.45 -14.47 17.57
N GLU A 117 1.08 -15.61 17.88
CA GLU A 117 2.10 -15.81 18.93
C GLU A 117 3.53 -15.42 18.51
#